data_AF-A0A9D5K353-F1
#
_entry.id   AF-A0A9D5K353-F1
#
_cell.length_a   1.000
_cell.length_b   1.000
_cell.length_c   1.000
_cell.angle_alpha   90.00
_cell.angle_beta   90.00
_cell.angle_gamma   90.00
#
_symmetry.space_group_name_H-M   'P 1'
#
loop_
_entity.id
_entity.type
_entity.pdbx_description
1 polymer ?
#
loop_
_entity_poly.entity_id
_entity_poly.type
_entity_poly.pdbx_seq_one_letter_code
_entity_poly.pdbx_strand_id
1 'polypeptide(L)'
;EYHDAKRILSWLLILDKSDPETNYALARVAFCLGEEEQTERFLRSVATYTGMPPEKGYIMLGVDLRRKGKRTKALRALAAAVKTYPENTALRRLMARMAAESGNDSAAAELYLQCASLDPRFQFSYIISACEHFVRAGLHERTCRVFSSNIDRWALDTAVYFKKAHLDYMQSICGFSIKGLRKSNAAHRDPTGPAASPALASFATNEGPVQAFADSPFPSRHAPVSSPRNMPRNEGLKNIALVSSGLIAVGSLMAGAICNMRLQALKEEPEEVPAERITRLKHARTTLFVLAGGGGFSLSLVALIPMPQFAPR
;
A
#
# COMPACT_ATOMS: atom_id res chain seq x y z
N GLU A 1 28.73 25.11 -10.66
CA GLU A 1 27.25 25.28 -10.70
C GLU A 1 26.65 24.47 -11.85
N TYR A 2 25.31 24.28 -11.93
CA TYR A 2 24.71 23.48 -13.03
C TYR A 2 24.98 24.09 -14.42
N HIS A 3 25.11 25.41 -14.52
CA HIS A 3 25.50 26.10 -15.76
C HIS A 3 26.93 25.77 -16.20
N ASP A 4 27.89 25.70 -15.27
CA ASP A 4 29.26 25.26 -15.58
C ASP A 4 29.30 23.82 -16.07
N ALA A 5 28.57 22.94 -15.37
CA ALA A 5 28.47 21.55 -15.76
C ALA A 5 27.88 21.43 -17.17
N LYS A 6 26.82 22.19 -17.48
CA LYS A 6 26.25 22.24 -18.82
C LYS A 6 27.28 22.68 -19.85
N ARG A 7 28.06 23.73 -19.58
CA ARG A 7 29.10 24.24 -20.49
C ARG A 7 30.16 23.17 -20.79
N ILE A 8 30.69 22.51 -19.77
CA ILE A 8 31.70 21.44 -19.93
C ILE A 8 31.13 20.26 -20.71
N LEU A 9 29.93 19.79 -20.34
CA LEU A 9 29.28 18.66 -21.01
C LEU A 9 28.89 18.98 -22.46
N SER A 10 28.54 20.24 -22.76
CA SER A 10 28.25 20.68 -24.14
C SER A 10 29.51 20.63 -25.00
N TRP A 11 30.69 20.93 -24.42
CA TRP A 11 31.96 20.77 -25.09
C TRP A 11 32.30 19.29 -25.34
N LEU A 12 32.04 18.41 -24.38
CA LEU A 12 32.20 16.96 -24.57
C LEU A 12 31.29 16.41 -25.68
N LEU A 13 30.06 16.91 -25.79
CA LEU A 13 29.14 16.53 -26.86
C LEU A 13 29.61 16.96 -28.26
N ILE A 14 30.44 18.02 -28.36
CA ILE A 14 31.05 18.41 -29.63
C ILE A 14 32.10 17.37 -30.06
N LEU A 15 32.85 16.82 -29.10
CA LEU A 15 33.87 15.81 -29.34
C LEU A 15 33.25 14.45 -29.73
N ASP A 16 32.23 14.02 -28.99
CA ASP A 16 31.43 12.85 -29.32
C ASP A 16 29.94 13.14 -29.15
N LYS A 17 29.26 13.35 -30.28
CA LYS A 17 27.82 13.66 -30.32
C LYS A 17 26.95 12.50 -29.87
N SER A 18 27.49 11.29 -29.93
CA SER A 18 26.76 10.04 -29.70
C SER A 18 27.05 9.41 -28.35
N ASP A 19 27.98 9.98 -27.57
CA ASP A 19 28.34 9.47 -26.25
C ASP A 19 27.12 9.43 -25.31
N PRO A 20 26.62 8.24 -24.94
CA PRO A 20 25.40 8.11 -24.18
C PRO A 20 25.60 8.58 -22.74
N GLU A 21 26.80 8.46 -22.17
CA GLU A 21 27.14 9.02 -20.84
C GLU A 21 27.03 10.54 -20.84
N THR A 22 27.63 11.24 -21.80
CA THR A 22 27.52 12.70 -21.93
C THR A 22 26.07 13.12 -22.18
N ASN A 23 25.34 12.44 -23.06
CA ASN A 23 23.91 12.72 -23.27
C ASN A 23 23.09 12.51 -21.98
N TYR A 24 23.35 11.46 -21.21
CA TYR A 24 22.69 11.21 -19.93
C TYR A 24 23.04 12.26 -18.87
N ALA A 25 24.31 12.67 -18.80
CA ALA A 25 24.74 13.74 -17.90
C ALA A 25 24.10 15.08 -18.28
N LEU A 26 24.05 15.43 -19.57
CA LEU A 26 23.36 16.61 -20.09
C LEU A 26 21.86 16.57 -19.77
N ALA A 27 21.22 15.42 -19.94
CA ALA A 27 19.82 15.25 -19.57
C ALA A 27 19.58 15.54 -18.08
N ARG A 28 20.46 15.07 -17.19
CA ARG A 28 20.35 15.35 -15.74
C ARG A 28 20.56 16.82 -15.42
N VAL A 29 21.54 17.47 -16.05
CA VAL A 29 21.81 18.90 -15.86
C VAL A 29 20.64 19.73 -16.39
N ALA A 30 20.17 19.45 -17.61
CA ALA A 30 18.98 20.08 -18.19
C ALA A 30 17.73 19.87 -17.31
N PHE A 31 17.56 18.67 -16.73
CA PHE A 31 16.48 18.36 -15.81
C PHE A 31 16.53 19.22 -14.55
N CYS A 32 17.73 19.44 -13.99
CA CYS A 32 17.96 20.29 -12.81
C CYS A 32 17.77 21.78 -13.13
N LEU A 33 18.10 22.22 -14.35
CA LEU A 33 17.91 23.59 -14.81
C LEU A 33 16.48 23.90 -15.26
N GLY A 34 15.59 22.90 -15.32
CA GLY A 34 14.20 23.06 -15.80
C GLY A 34 14.08 23.17 -17.32
N GLU A 35 15.13 22.82 -18.07
CA GLU A 35 15.17 22.87 -19.52
C GLU A 35 14.49 21.64 -20.12
N GLU A 36 13.16 21.68 -20.15
CA GLU A 36 12.32 20.53 -20.43
C GLU A 36 12.55 19.86 -21.78
N GLU A 37 12.67 20.65 -22.84
CA GLU A 37 12.80 20.14 -24.21
C GLU A 37 14.16 19.47 -24.43
N GLN A 38 15.23 20.09 -23.92
CA GLN A 38 16.58 19.53 -23.96
C GLN A 38 16.66 18.23 -23.15
N THR A 39 16.03 18.21 -21.97
CA THR A 39 15.94 16.99 -21.14
C THR A 39 15.31 15.83 -21.92
N GLU A 40 14.15 16.04 -22.54
CA GLU A 40 13.47 14.97 -23.27
C GLU A 40 14.29 14.51 -24.49
N ARG A 41 14.92 15.44 -25.21
CA ARG A 41 15.77 15.14 -26.36
C ARG A 41 16.97 14.27 -25.98
N PHE A 42 17.71 14.66 -24.95
CA PHE A 42 18.88 13.91 -24.49
C PHE A 42 18.49 12.55 -23.89
N LEU A 43 17.33 12.44 -23.22
CA LEU A 43 16.88 11.15 -22.69
C LEU A 43 16.43 10.17 -23.79
N ARG A 44 15.83 10.68 -24.87
CA ARG A 44 15.48 9.86 -26.02
C ARG A 44 16.71 9.31 -26.72
N SER A 45 17.78 10.10 -26.88
CA SER A 45 19.02 9.60 -27.50
C SER A 45 19.66 8.49 -26.65
N VAL A 46 19.71 8.66 -25.33
CA VAL A 46 20.22 7.63 -24.40
C VAL A 46 19.39 6.35 -24.45
N ALA A 47 18.06 6.47 -24.51
CA ALA A 47 17.17 5.30 -24.54
C ALA A 47 17.31 4.46 -25.83
N THR A 48 17.81 5.05 -26.92
CA THR A 48 18.04 4.35 -28.20
C THR A 48 19.45 3.80 -28.36
N TYR A 49 20.37 4.14 -27.46
CA TYR A 49 21.79 3.80 -27.62
C TYR A 49 22.10 2.41 -27.04
N THR A 50 22.89 1.61 -27.75
CA THR A 50 23.16 0.20 -27.41
C THR A 50 24.33 0.01 -26.43
N GLY A 51 25.23 0.99 -26.31
CA GLY A 51 26.45 0.90 -25.48
C GLY A 51 26.30 1.32 -24.00
N MET A 52 25.20 1.94 -23.62
CA MET A 52 24.87 2.26 -22.22
C MET A 52 23.67 1.39 -21.80
N PRO A 53 23.53 0.99 -20.52
CA PRO A 53 22.37 0.23 -20.08
C PRO A 53 21.08 1.05 -20.34
N PRO A 54 20.27 0.73 -21.37
CA PRO A 54 19.25 1.65 -21.88
C PRO A 54 18.13 1.86 -20.86
N GLU A 55 18.02 0.96 -19.88
CA GLU A 55 17.10 1.07 -18.77
C GLU A 55 17.24 2.39 -17.99
N LYS A 56 18.46 2.95 -17.86
CA LYS A 56 18.69 4.19 -17.10
C LYS A 56 18.06 5.38 -17.81
N GLY A 57 18.17 5.41 -19.14
CA GLY A 57 17.52 6.40 -20.00
C GLY A 57 16.01 6.34 -19.86
N TYR A 58 15.43 5.14 -19.93
CA TYR A 58 13.98 4.94 -19.77
C TYR A 58 13.47 5.31 -18.37
N ILE A 59 14.21 4.99 -17.30
CA ILE A 59 13.85 5.41 -15.93
C ILE A 59 13.79 6.93 -15.85
N MET A 60 14.84 7.61 -16.30
CA MET A 60 14.90 9.07 -16.22
C MET A 60 13.83 9.73 -17.10
N LEU A 61 13.56 9.18 -18.29
CA LEU A 61 12.47 9.64 -19.17
C LEU A 61 11.11 9.48 -18.48
N GLY A 62 10.86 8.35 -17.81
CA GLY A 62 9.65 8.16 -17.02
C GLY A 62 9.51 9.16 -15.88
N VAL A 63 10.60 9.46 -15.17
CA VAL A 63 10.62 10.46 -14.08
C VAL A 63 10.36 11.88 -14.60
N ASP A 64 10.97 12.27 -15.70
CA ASP A 64 10.77 13.58 -16.33
C ASP A 64 9.33 13.74 -16.84
N LEU A 65 8.81 12.74 -17.55
CA LEU A 65 7.42 12.75 -18.02
C LEU A 65 6.42 12.77 -16.86
N ARG A 66 6.71 12.08 -15.74
CA ARG A 66 5.91 12.18 -14.52
C ARG A 66 5.88 13.62 -14.01
N ARG A 67 7.06 14.23 -13.82
CA ARG A 67 7.18 15.59 -13.27
C ARG A 67 6.39 16.61 -14.11
N LYS A 68 6.38 16.43 -15.42
CA LYS A 68 5.62 17.23 -16.39
C LYS A 68 4.11 16.93 -16.42
N GLY A 69 3.61 16.02 -15.59
CA GLY A 69 2.21 15.58 -15.60
C GLY A 69 1.81 14.75 -16.84
N LYS A 70 2.76 14.40 -17.71
CA LYS A 70 2.55 13.64 -18.96
C LYS A 70 2.44 12.13 -18.67
N ARG A 71 1.54 11.74 -17.76
CA ARG A 71 1.41 10.37 -17.22
C ARG A 71 1.20 9.30 -18.30
N THR A 72 0.38 9.58 -19.30
CA THR A 72 0.10 8.64 -20.41
C THR A 72 1.34 8.36 -21.26
N LYS A 73 2.15 9.39 -21.54
CA LYS A 73 3.43 9.24 -22.25
C LYS A 73 4.44 8.47 -21.41
N ALA A 74 4.51 8.76 -20.10
CA ALA A 74 5.37 8.04 -19.17
C ALA A 74 5.05 6.53 -19.15
N LEU A 75 3.78 6.18 -19.00
CA LEU A 75 3.32 4.78 -19.01
C LEU A 75 3.66 4.07 -20.32
N ARG A 76 3.46 4.72 -21.49
CA ARG A 76 3.82 4.12 -22.79
C ARG A 76 5.32 3.87 -22.91
N ALA A 77 6.14 4.85 -22.53
CA ALA A 77 7.60 4.72 -22.58
C ALA A 77 8.09 3.60 -21.64
N LEU A 78 7.57 3.55 -20.41
CA LEU A 78 7.93 2.51 -19.43
C LEU A 78 7.41 1.13 -19.85
N ALA A 79 6.22 1.03 -20.45
CA ALA A 79 5.70 -0.24 -20.95
C ALA A 79 6.58 -0.81 -22.07
N ALA A 80 7.07 0.04 -22.98
CA ALA A 80 8.04 -0.39 -23.99
C ALA A 80 9.35 -0.85 -23.35
N ALA A 81 9.87 -0.09 -22.38
CA ALA A 81 11.09 -0.44 -21.66
C ALA A 81 10.98 -1.76 -20.89
N VAL A 82 9.87 -2.01 -20.20
CA VAL A 82 9.64 -3.27 -19.46
C VAL A 82 9.51 -4.48 -20.40
N LYS A 83 9.02 -4.30 -21.63
CA LYS A 83 9.02 -5.37 -22.63
C LYS A 83 10.45 -5.74 -23.06
N THR A 84 11.33 -4.75 -23.22
CA THR A 84 12.73 -4.98 -23.60
C THR A 84 13.57 -5.48 -22.41
N TYR A 85 13.27 -5.02 -21.19
CA TYR A 85 13.99 -5.34 -19.96
C TYR A 85 13.05 -5.95 -18.92
N PRO A 86 12.55 -7.18 -19.14
CA PRO A 86 11.52 -7.78 -18.31
C PRO A 86 11.98 -8.05 -16.87
N GLU A 87 13.27 -8.22 -16.62
CA GLU A 87 13.80 -8.48 -15.27
C GLU A 87 14.14 -7.20 -14.50
N ASN A 88 14.02 -6.03 -15.11
CA ASN A 88 14.37 -4.79 -14.46
C ASN A 88 13.27 -4.32 -13.49
N THR A 89 13.44 -4.65 -12.22
CA THR A 89 12.52 -4.28 -11.14
C THR A 89 12.35 -2.77 -11.00
N ALA A 90 13.37 -1.96 -11.28
CA ALA A 90 13.30 -0.50 -11.14
C ALA A 90 12.35 0.13 -12.18
N LEU A 91 12.41 -0.31 -13.45
CA LEU A 91 11.49 0.12 -14.50
C LEU A 91 10.05 -0.26 -14.15
N ARG A 92 9.84 -1.51 -13.73
CA ARG A 92 8.51 -2.01 -13.37
C ARG A 92 7.92 -1.30 -12.16
N ARG A 93 8.73 -1.03 -11.14
CA ARG A 93 8.33 -0.25 -9.95
C ARG A 93 7.96 1.18 -10.32
N LEU A 94 8.70 1.82 -11.21
CA LEU A 94 8.36 3.15 -11.70
C LEU A 94 7.03 3.13 -12.49
N MET A 95 6.82 2.10 -13.32
CA MET A 95 5.55 1.88 -14.02
C MET A 95 4.38 1.67 -13.06
N ALA A 96 4.56 0.89 -11.99
CA ALA A 96 3.56 0.67 -10.94
C ALA A 96 3.15 1.99 -10.29
N ARG A 97 4.14 2.81 -9.92
CA ARG A 97 3.90 4.14 -9.37
C ARG A 97 3.17 5.06 -10.36
N MET A 98 3.49 5.01 -11.65
CA MET A 98 2.80 5.81 -12.66
C MET A 98 1.33 5.37 -12.80
N ALA A 99 1.08 4.06 -12.78
CA ALA A 99 -0.28 3.52 -12.84
C ALA A 99 -1.12 3.99 -11.64
N ALA A 100 -0.54 3.95 -10.43
CA ALA A 100 -1.18 4.46 -9.22
C ALA A 100 -1.47 5.97 -9.30
N GLU A 101 -0.50 6.79 -9.74
CA GLU A 101 -0.69 8.23 -9.90
C GLU A 101 -1.73 8.56 -10.99
N SER A 102 -1.96 7.66 -11.94
CA SER A 102 -3.04 7.73 -12.93
C SER A 102 -4.40 7.24 -12.43
N GLY A 103 -4.52 6.85 -11.15
CA GLY A 103 -5.75 6.32 -10.56
C GLY A 103 -6.05 4.87 -10.91
N ASN A 104 -5.11 4.15 -11.53
CA ASN A 104 -5.25 2.74 -11.85
C ASN A 104 -4.59 1.88 -10.77
N ASP A 105 -5.20 1.88 -9.58
CA ASP A 105 -4.70 1.18 -8.40
C ASP A 105 -4.60 -0.35 -8.62
N SER A 106 -5.55 -0.95 -9.35
CA SER A 106 -5.50 -2.39 -9.62
C SER A 106 -4.29 -2.77 -10.47
N ALA A 107 -4.01 -2.03 -11.55
CA ALA A 107 -2.81 -2.27 -12.36
C ALA A 107 -1.52 -1.99 -11.59
N ALA A 108 -1.50 -0.95 -10.74
CA ALA A 108 -0.36 -0.65 -9.88
C ALA A 108 -0.04 -1.81 -8.94
N ALA A 109 -1.08 -2.39 -8.32
CA ALA A 109 -0.93 -3.53 -7.42
C ALA A 109 -0.31 -4.75 -8.11
N GLU A 110 -0.80 -5.10 -9.30
CA GLU A 110 -0.25 -6.22 -10.08
C GLU A 110 1.24 -5.99 -10.46
N LEU A 111 1.59 -4.77 -10.86
CA LEU A 111 2.98 -4.43 -11.17
C LEU A 111 3.89 -4.52 -9.94
N TYR A 112 3.39 -4.16 -8.75
CA TYR A 112 4.14 -4.36 -7.50
C TYR A 112 4.30 -5.84 -7.15
N LEU A 113 3.28 -6.68 -7.35
CA LEU A 113 3.43 -8.13 -7.15
C LEU A 113 4.51 -8.73 -8.07
N GLN A 114 4.55 -8.31 -9.33
CA GLN A 114 5.62 -8.69 -10.25
C GLN A 114 6.99 -8.16 -9.81
N CYS A 115 7.08 -6.99 -9.19
CA CYS A 115 8.34 -6.54 -8.58
C CYS A 115 8.76 -7.46 -7.42
N ALA A 116 7.79 -7.90 -6.63
CA ALA A 116 8.00 -8.78 -5.49
C ALA A 116 8.50 -10.19 -5.87
N SER A 117 8.17 -10.67 -7.08
CA SER A 117 8.70 -11.93 -7.60
C SER A 117 10.12 -11.80 -8.15
N LEU A 118 10.50 -10.62 -8.66
CA LEU A 118 11.80 -10.38 -9.28
C LEU A 118 12.89 -9.98 -8.28
N ASP A 119 12.51 -9.34 -7.17
CA ASP A 119 13.46 -8.88 -6.16
C ASP A 119 13.03 -9.34 -4.76
N PRO A 120 13.42 -10.58 -4.36
CA PRO A 120 13.07 -11.15 -3.07
C PRO A 120 13.51 -10.30 -1.87
N ARG A 121 14.58 -9.49 -2.01
CA ARG A 121 15.09 -8.64 -0.92
C ARG A 121 14.11 -7.55 -0.52
N PHE A 122 13.35 -7.03 -1.48
CA PHE A 122 12.33 -5.99 -1.27
C PHE A 122 10.91 -6.52 -1.42
N GLN A 123 10.74 -7.85 -1.52
CA GLN A 123 9.46 -8.51 -1.71
C GLN A 123 8.39 -8.06 -0.72
N PHE A 124 8.75 -7.94 0.56
CA PHE A 124 7.82 -7.47 1.59
C PHE A 124 7.30 -6.06 1.28
N SER A 125 8.19 -5.11 1.02
CA SER A 125 7.82 -3.73 0.69
C SER A 125 6.90 -3.66 -0.53
N TYR A 126 7.20 -4.45 -1.57
CA TYR A 126 6.37 -4.50 -2.77
C TYR A 126 4.99 -5.11 -2.53
N ILE A 127 4.89 -6.20 -1.78
CA ILE A 127 3.58 -6.79 -1.50
C ILE A 127 2.74 -5.88 -0.63
N ILE A 128 3.36 -5.18 0.33
CA ILE A 128 2.66 -4.16 1.10
C ILE A 128 2.09 -3.05 0.20
N SER A 129 2.88 -2.51 -0.73
CA SER A 129 2.37 -1.54 -1.70
C SER A 129 1.26 -2.13 -2.57
N ALA A 130 1.39 -3.37 -3.01
CA ALA A 130 0.34 -4.05 -3.77
C ALA A 130 -0.97 -4.17 -2.97
N CYS A 131 -0.90 -4.58 -1.72
CA CYS A 131 -2.05 -4.66 -0.82
C CYS A 131 -2.72 -3.29 -0.61
N GLU A 132 -1.95 -2.24 -0.38
CA GLU A 132 -2.47 -0.87 -0.22
C GLU A 132 -3.25 -0.41 -1.46
N HIS A 133 -2.71 -0.70 -2.66
CA HIS A 133 -3.39 -0.38 -3.92
C HIS A 133 -4.61 -1.26 -4.18
N PHE A 134 -4.57 -2.56 -3.86
CA PHE A 134 -5.78 -3.39 -3.94
C PHE A 134 -6.90 -2.91 -3.02
N VAL A 135 -6.58 -2.45 -1.81
CA VAL A 135 -7.56 -1.85 -0.89
C VAL A 135 -8.17 -0.59 -1.49
N ARG A 136 -7.37 0.32 -2.07
CA ARG A 136 -7.87 1.52 -2.76
C ARG A 136 -8.76 1.19 -3.96
N ALA A 137 -8.45 0.09 -4.66
CA ALA A 137 -9.27 -0.43 -5.75
C ALA A 137 -10.54 -1.18 -5.28
N GLY A 138 -10.78 -1.32 -3.97
CA GLY A 138 -11.90 -2.09 -3.41
C GLY A 138 -11.74 -3.62 -3.51
N LEU A 139 -10.56 -4.10 -3.90
CA LEU A 139 -10.24 -5.52 -4.08
C LEU A 139 -9.77 -6.15 -2.77
N HIS A 140 -10.60 -6.08 -1.73
CA HIS A 140 -10.28 -6.56 -0.38
C HIS A 140 -9.97 -8.06 -0.38
N GLU A 141 -10.71 -8.86 -1.14
CA GLU A 141 -10.51 -10.31 -1.21
C GLU A 141 -9.11 -10.66 -1.74
N ARG A 142 -8.68 -10.03 -2.84
CA ARG A 142 -7.33 -10.23 -3.39
C ARG A 142 -6.26 -9.83 -2.39
N THR A 143 -6.47 -8.72 -1.68
CA THR A 143 -5.57 -8.27 -0.62
C THR A 143 -5.37 -9.37 0.43
N CYS A 144 -6.45 -10.00 0.86
CA CYS A 144 -6.43 -11.07 1.85
C CYS A 144 -5.73 -12.34 1.36
N ARG A 145 -5.98 -12.75 0.11
CA ARG A 145 -5.28 -13.90 -0.49
C ARG A 145 -3.76 -13.65 -0.62
N VAL A 146 -3.37 -12.48 -1.11
CA VAL A 146 -1.95 -12.10 -1.26
C VAL A 146 -1.27 -12.03 0.10
N PHE A 147 -1.90 -11.40 1.10
CA PHE A 147 -1.32 -11.26 2.42
C PHE A 147 -1.20 -12.62 3.13
N SER A 148 -2.25 -13.45 3.08
CA SER A 148 -2.26 -14.77 3.73
C SER A 148 -1.29 -15.77 3.11
N SER A 149 -1.05 -15.70 1.80
CA SER A 149 -0.07 -16.58 1.14
C SER A 149 1.39 -16.23 1.48
N ASN A 150 1.65 -15.02 1.95
CA ASN A 150 3.00 -14.55 2.27
C ASN A 150 3.27 -14.39 3.77
N ILE A 151 2.24 -14.42 4.62
CA ILE A 151 2.38 -14.18 6.07
C ILE A 151 3.30 -15.16 6.76
N ASP A 152 3.30 -16.43 6.35
CA ASP A 152 4.14 -17.48 6.92
C ASP A 152 5.63 -17.18 6.68
N ARG A 153 5.97 -16.50 5.57
CA ARG A 153 7.33 -16.11 5.21
C ARG A 153 7.85 -14.90 5.97
N TRP A 154 6.95 -14.10 6.55
CA TRP A 154 7.29 -12.82 7.20
C TRP A 154 7.04 -12.81 8.70
N ALA A 155 6.76 -13.96 9.30
CA ALA A 155 6.28 -14.10 10.69
C ALA A 155 7.18 -13.47 11.77
N LEU A 156 8.38 -13.01 11.43
CA LEU A 156 9.35 -12.37 12.32
C LEU A 156 9.24 -10.84 12.40
N ASP A 157 8.50 -10.16 11.50
CA ASP A 157 8.45 -8.69 11.49
C ASP A 157 7.15 -8.15 12.11
N THR A 158 7.26 -7.42 13.22
CA THR A 158 6.14 -6.83 13.99
C THR A 158 5.16 -6.01 13.13
N ALA A 159 5.64 -5.39 12.05
CA ALA A 159 4.80 -4.64 11.10
C ALA A 159 3.77 -5.53 10.36
N VAL A 160 4.08 -6.81 10.18
CA VAL A 160 3.20 -7.80 9.56
C VAL A 160 1.98 -8.04 10.44
N TYR A 161 2.16 -8.12 11.77
CA TYR A 161 1.05 -8.30 12.70
C TYR A 161 0.13 -7.08 12.72
N PHE A 162 0.68 -5.87 12.61
CA PHE A 162 -0.12 -4.65 12.54
C PHE A 162 -0.97 -4.59 11.27
N LYS A 163 -0.38 -4.87 10.10
CA LYS A 163 -1.13 -4.88 8.83
C LYS A 163 -2.08 -6.06 8.71
N LYS A 164 -1.75 -7.20 9.31
CA LYS A 164 -2.68 -8.32 9.46
C LYS A 164 -3.87 -7.95 10.33
N ALA A 165 -3.65 -7.36 11.50
CA ALA A 165 -4.73 -6.92 12.38
C ALA A 165 -5.64 -5.90 11.70
N HIS A 166 -5.06 -5.00 10.91
CA HIS A 166 -5.83 -4.10 10.04
C HIS A 166 -6.61 -4.87 8.96
N LEU A 167 -6.04 -5.94 8.39
CA LEU A 167 -6.75 -6.79 7.43
C LEU A 167 -7.89 -7.59 8.07
N ASP A 168 -7.65 -8.20 9.24
CA ASP A 168 -8.64 -8.86 10.07
C ASP A 168 -9.79 -7.90 10.40
N TYR A 169 -9.47 -6.65 10.72
CA TYR A 169 -10.45 -5.57 10.93
C TYR A 169 -11.24 -5.25 9.66
N MET A 170 -10.56 -5.08 8.51
CA MET A 170 -11.22 -4.83 7.23
C MET A 170 -12.10 -6.01 6.80
N GLN A 171 -11.69 -7.24 7.08
CA GLN A 171 -12.49 -8.43 6.79
C GLN A 171 -13.65 -8.62 7.75
N SER A 172 -13.53 -8.20 9.02
CA SER A 172 -14.67 -8.10 9.94
C SER A 172 -15.72 -7.11 9.42
N ILE A 173 -15.30 -6.04 8.74
CA ILE A 173 -16.21 -5.11 8.05
C ILE A 173 -16.80 -5.75 6.78
N CYS A 174 -16.02 -6.57 6.07
CA CYS A 174 -16.46 -7.27 4.85
C CYS A 174 -17.12 -8.65 5.10
N GLY A 175 -17.33 -9.08 6.35
CA GLY A 175 -17.94 -10.37 6.71
C GLY A 175 -17.07 -11.62 6.49
N PHE A 176 -15.78 -11.48 6.17
CA PHE A 176 -14.87 -12.61 5.94
C PHE A 176 -14.03 -12.93 7.19
N SER A 177 -13.93 -14.21 7.57
CA SER A 177 -13.13 -14.64 8.72
C SER A 177 -11.79 -15.20 8.26
N ILE A 178 -10.67 -14.63 8.72
CA ILE A 178 -9.32 -15.21 8.57
C ILE A 178 -9.22 -16.63 9.14
N LYS A 179 -10.08 -16.98 10.10
CA LYS A 179 -10.21 -18.34 10.63
C LYS A 179 -10.68 -19.32 9.54
N GLY A 180 -11.53 -18.88 8.61
CA GLY A 180 -11.95 -19.65 7.44
C GLY A 180 -10.85 -19.80 6.39
N LEU A 181 -10.11 -18.73 6.08
CA LEU A 181 -8.99 -18.78 5.13
C LEU A 181 -7.82 -19.65 5.62
N ARG A 182 -7.49 -19.60 6.91
CA ARG A 182 -6.47 -20.49 7.51
C ARG A 182 -6.90 -21.96 7.47
N LYS A 183 -8.18 -22.24 7.77
CA LYS A 183 -8.74 -23.59 7.65
C LYS A 183 -8.77 -24.08 6.21
N SER A 184 -9.14 -23.22 5.26
CA SER A 184 -9.12 -23.52 3.83
C SER A 184 -7.71 -23.75 3.29
N ASN A 185 -6.73 -22.94 3.68
CA ASN A 185 -5.33 -23.14 3.28
C ASN A 185 -4.71 -24.39 3.92
N ALA A 186 -5.06 -24.70 5.18
CA ALA A 186 -4.70 -25.96 5.82
C ALA A 186 -5.34 -27.17 5.11
N ALA A 187 -6.62 -27.08 4.74
CA ALA A 187 -7.32 -28.09 3.96
C ALA A 187 -6.76 -28.29 2.55
N HIS A 188 -6.25 -27.23 1.91
CA HIS A 188 -5.56 -27.33 0.62
C HIS A 188 -4.17 -27.96 0.72
N ARG A 189 -3.45 -27.74 1.83
CA ARG A 189 -2.12 -28.32 2.08
C ARG A 189 -2.19 -29.79 2.50
N ASP A 190 -3.26 -30.19 3.19
CA ASP A 190 -3.55 -31.58 3.57
C ASP A 190 -5.07 -31.83 3.47
N PRO A 191 -5.56 -32.31 2.31
CA PRO A 191 -6.98 -32.56 2.11
C PRO A 191 -7.51 -33.75 2.93
N THR A 192 -6.62 -34.55 3.52
CA THR A 192 -6.96 -35.71 4.35
C THR A 192 -6.91 -35.42 5.85
N GLY A 193 -6.38 -34.26 6.25
CA GLY A 193 -6.24 -33.87 7.64
C GLY A 193 -7.57 -33.54 8.32
N PRO A 194 -7.69 -33.70 9.65
CA PRO A 194 -8.94 -33.49 10.40
C PRO A 194 -9.47 -32.04 10.34
N ALA A 195 -8.67 -31.08 9.86
CA ALA A 195 -9.07 -29.70 9.61
C ALA A 195 -9.81 -29.50 8.27
N ALA A 196 -9.71 -30.43 7.32
CA ALA A 196 -10.25 -30.30 5.96
C ALA A 196 -11.76 -30.59 5.89
N SER A 197 -12.23 -31.67 6.52
CA SER A 197 -13.65 -32.07 6.51
C SER A 197 -14.61 -31.00 7.06
N PRO A 198 -14.34 -30.37 8.23
CA PRO A 198 -15.23 -29.33 8.76
C PRO A 198 -15.16 -28.02 7.95
N ALA A 199 -14.00 -27.73 7.35
CA ALA A 199 -13.79 -26.51 6.55
C ALA A 199 -14.55 -26.56 5.23
N LEU A 200 -14.49 -27.70 4.51
CA LEU A 200 -15.24 -27.94 3.28
C LEU A 200 -16.76 -28.01 3.54
N ALA A 201 -17.19 -28.64 4.63
CA ALA A 201 -18.60 -28.70 5.02
C ALA A 201 -19.17 -27.32 5.36
N SER A 202 -18.42 -26.45 6.07
CA SER A 202 -18.86 -25.09 6.40
C SER A 202 -18.96 -24.15 5.19
N PHE A 203 -18.22 -24.45 4.11
CA PHE A 203 -18.31 -23.73 2.84
C PHE A 203 -19.58 -24.11 2.08
N ALA A 204 -19.94 -25.40 2.06
CA ALA A 204 -21.14 -25.90 1.41
C ALA A 204 -22.45 -25.42 2.07
N THR A 205 -22.43 -25.08 3.37
CA THR A 205 -23.61 -24.63 4.11
C THR A 205 -23.80 -23.11 4.17
N ASN A 206 -22.79 -22.32 3.78
CA ASN A 206 -22.84 -20.86 3.80
C ASN A 206 -23.15 -20.22 2.44
N GLU A 207 -23.34 -21.02 1.38
CA GLU A 207 -23.99 -20.54 0.16
C GLU A 207 -25.51 -20.55 0.39
N GLY A 208 -26.09 -19.36 0.56
CA GLY A 208 -27.54 -19.17 0.49
C GLY A 208 -28.08 -19.56 -0.90
N PRO A 209 -29.39 -19.82 -1.03
CA PRO A 209 -29.93 -20.53 -2.18
C PRO A 209 -29.74 -19.72 -3.47
N VAL A 210 -28.98 -20.28 -4.42
CA VAL A 210 -29.09 -19.92 -5.83
C VAL A 210 -30.41 -20.50 -6.33
N GLN A 211 -31.45 -19.66 -6.35
CA GLN A 211 -32.69 -20.00 -7.04
C GLN A 211 -32.39 -20.19 -8.53
N ALA A 212 -32.67 -21.41 -8.99
CA ALA A 212 -32.71 -21.77 -10.39
C ALA A 212 -33.73 -20.89 -11.14
N PHE A 213 -33.29 -20.24 -12.21
CA PHE A 213 -34.15 -19.74 -13.27
C PHE A 213 -33.78 -20.47 -14.56
N ALA A 214 -34.59 -21.46 -14.91
CA ALA A 214 -34.74 -21.96 -16.27
C ALA A 214 -36.24 -21.89 -16.62
N ASP A 215 -36.51 -21.42 -17.84
CA ASP A 215 -37.79 -21.36 -18.57
C ASP A 215 -38.75 -20.23 -18.12
N SER A 216 -39.26 -19.27 -18.91
CA SER A 216 -39.32 -18.95 -20.36
C SER A 216 -40.01 -17.54 -20.50
N PRO A 217 -40.55 -17.12 -21.67
CA PRO A 217 -39.95 -16.43 -22.82
C PRO A 217 -40.17 -14.89 -22.84
N PHE A 218 -39.47 -14.20 -23.76
CA PHE A 218 -39.65 -12.78 -24.10
C PHE A 218 -41.11 -12.39 -24.43
N PRO A 219 -41.51 -11.14 -24.10
CA PRO A 219 -41.97 -10.26 -25.18
C PRO A 219 -41.43 -8.81 -25.11
N SER A 220 -41.64 -8.12 -26.23
CA SER A 220 -41.09 -6.84 -26.67
C SER A 220 -41.74 -5.57 -26.13
N ARG A 221 -40.92 -4.50 -26.01
CA ARG A 221 -41.15 -3.04 -26.22
C ARG A 221 -42.48 -2.37 -25.78
N HIS A 222 -42.41 -1.41 -24.84
CA HIS A 222 -42.58 0.06 -25.05
C HIS A 222 -42.84 0.85 -23.72
N ALA A 223 -41.92 1.79 -23.38
CA ALA A 223 -42.08 3.12 -22.70
C ALA A 223 -42.73 3.24 -21.28
N PRO A 224 -42.64 4.39 -20.55
CA PRO A 224 -41.76 5.58 -20.64
C PRO A 224 -41.02 5.94 -19.31
N VAL A 225 -40.16 6.96 -19.43
CA VAL A 225 -39.35 7.64 -18.39
C VAL A 225 -40.19 8.31 -17.30
N SER A 226 -39.80 8.15 -16.03
CA SER A 226 -40.23 9.01 -14.92
C SER A 226 -39.06 9.36 -13.98
N SER A 227 -39.19 10.54 -13.36
CA SER A 227 -38.22 11.42 -12.68
C SER A 227 -37.72 10.94 -11.30
N PRO A 228 -36.65 11.56 -10.73
CA PRO A 228 -35.95 11.01 -9.56
C PRO A 228 -36.67 11.33 -8.24
N ARG A 229 -36.85 10.30 -7.41
CA ARG A 229 -37.33 10.42 -6.02
C ARG A 229 -36.17 10.72 -5.06
N ASN A 230 -36.43 11.66 -4.15
CA ASN A 230 -35.61 12.06 -3.01
C ASN A 230 -35.12 10.87 -2.16
N MET A 231 -33.81 10.78 -1.91
CA MET A 231 -33.23 9.98 -0.83
C MET A 231 -33.02 10.84 0.44
N PRO A 232 -33.21 10.29 1.66
CA PRO A 232 -33.06 11.05 2.89
C PRO A 232 -31.59 11.23 3.29
N ARG A 233 -31.20 12.49 3.55
CA ARG A 233 -29.85 12.96 3.96
C ARG A 233 -29.31 12.43 5.31
N ASN A 234 -30.05 11.59 6.04
CA ASN A 234 -29.77 11.29 7.45
C ASN A 234 -29.01 9.98 7.73
N GLU A 235 -28.83 9.09 6.76
CA GLU A 235 -28.08 7.84 6.99
C GLU A 235 -26.56 8.02 6.90
N GLY A 236 -26.08 8.96 6.08
CA GLY A 236 -24.65 9.24 5.92
C GLY A 236 -23.97 9.73 7.20
N LEU A 237 -24.65 10.54 8.02
CA LEU A 237 -24.08 11.09 9.25
C LEU A 237 -24.00 10.06 10.40
N LYS A 238 -24.92 9.09 10.44
CA LYS A 238 -24.89 8.00 11.42
C LYS A 238 -23.72 7.05 11.16
N ASN A 239 -23.43 6.77 9.89
CA ASN A 239 -22.33 5.89 9.50
C ASN A 239 -20.95 6.54 9.78
N ILE A 240 -20.82 7.86 9.63
CA ILE A 240 -19.58 8.59 9.97
C ILE A 240 -19.31 8.57 11.48
N ALA A 241 -20.34 8.74 12.31
CA ALA A 241 -20.22 8.69 13.78
C ALA A 241 -19.91 7.27 14.30
N LEU A 242 -20.45 6.24 13.65
CA LEU A 242 -20.15 4.84 14.00
C LEU A 242 -18.69 4.46 13.65
N VAL A 243 -18.18 4.97 12.53
CA VAL A 243 -16.80 4.72 12.08
C VAL A 243 -15.77 5.45 12.96
N SER A 244 -16.05 6.69 13.37
CA SER A 244 -15.14 7.45 14.24
C SER A 244 -15.04 6.89 15.66
N SER A 245 -16.17 6.42 16.22
CA SER A 245 -16.19 5.75 17.52
C SER A 245 -15.47 4.41 17.52
N GLY A 246 -15.57 3.63 16.44
CA GLY A 246 -14.80 2.39 16.25
C GLY A 246 -13.28 2.61 16.21
N LEU A 247 -12.82 3.66 15.50
CA LEU A 247 -11.40 4.00 15.41
C LEU A 247 -10.80 4.41 16.76
N ILE A 248 -11.55 5.15 17.58
CA ILE A 248 -11.12 5.57 18.92
C ILE A 248 -11.01 4.37 19.86
N ALA A 249 -11.98 3.43 19.81
CA ALA A 249 -11.96 2.24 20.65
C ALA A 249 -10.77 1.31 20.33
N VAL A 250 -10.45 1.12 19.04
CA VAL A 250 -9.30 0.30 18.63
C VAL A 250 -7.97 0.96 19.01
N GLY A 251 -7.85 2.28 18.86
CA GLY A 251 -6.67 3.03 19.30
C GLY A 251 -6.39 2.89 20.79
N SER A 252 -7.43 2.99 21.63
CA SER A 252 -7.33 2.87 23.09
C SER A 252 -6.95 1.45 23.55
N LEU A 253 -7.52 0.41 22.92
CA LEU A 253 -7.15 -0.99 23.21
C LEU A 253 -5.69 -1.30 22.86
N MET A 254 -5.20 -0.75 21.74
CA MET A 254 -3.82 -0.93 21.30
C MET A 254 -2.81 -0.20 22.21
N ALA A 255 -3.12 1.03 22.62
CA ALA A 255 -2.30 1.76 23.58
C ALA A 255 -2.22 1.04 24.94
N GLY A 256 -3.33 0.41 25.37
CA GLY A 256 -3.37 -0.46 26.54
C GLY A 256 -2.50 -1.71 26.41
N ALA A 257 -2.53 -2.38 25.25
CA ALA A 257 -1.69 -3.56 24.97
C ALA A 257 -0.19 -3.22 24.98
N ILE A 258 0.20 -2.09 24.37
CA ILE A 258 1.59 -1.61 24.38
C ILE A 258 2.06 -1.30 25.80
N CYS A 259 1.22 -0.64 26.62
CA CYS A 259 1.53 -0.40 28.03
C CYS A 259 1.70 -1.69 28.83
N ASN A 260 0.87 -2.71 28.57
CA ASN A 260 0.99 -4.02 29.23
C ASN A 260 2.26 -4.76 28.84
N MET A 261 2.61 -4.80 27.56
CA MET A 261 3.87 -5.43 27.11
C MET A 261 5.09 -4.72 27.71
N ARG A 262 5.07 -3.39 27.80
CA ARG A 262 6.15 -2.62 28.43
C ARG A 262 6.24 -2.86 29.93
N LEU A 263 5.09 -2.97 30.62
CA LEU A 263 5.04 -3.33 32.04
C LEU A 263 5.53 -4.75 32.30
N GLN A 264 5.34 -5.66 31.36
CA GLN A 264 5.82 -7.05 31.46
C GLN A 264 7.33 -7.13 31.23
N ALA A 265 7.85 -6.44 30.21
CA ALA A 265 9.29 -6.33 29.97
C ALA A 265 10.03 -5.71 31.18
N LEU A 266 9.46 -4.68 31.83
CA LEU A 266 10.05 -4.07 33.03
C LEU A 266 10.03 -4.97 34.27
N LYS A 267 9.25 -6.06 34.29
CA LYS A 267 9.30 -7.06 35.37
C LYS A 267 10.39 -8.10 35.16
N GLU A 268 10.89 -8.23 33.93
CA GLU A 268 11.89 -9.21 33.52
C GLU A 268 13.30 -8.62 33.52
N GLU A 269 13.45 -7.29 33.66
CA GLU A 269 14.75 -6.63 33.81
C GLU A 269 15.32 -6.81 35.24
N PRO A 270 16.59 -7.26 35.38
CA PRO A 270 17.19 -7.58 36.68
C PRO A 270 17.76 -6.36 37.44
N GLU A 271 17.68 -5.14 36.90
CA GLU A 271 18.13 -3.91 37.58
C GLU A 271 16.94 -3.12 38.16
N GLU A 272 17.18 -2.38 39.26
CA GLU A 272 16.16 -1.61 39.97
C GLU A 272 15.50 -0.55 39.09
N VAL A 273 14.41 -0.93 38.41
CA VAL A 273 13.55 0.02 37.70
C VAL A 273 12.91 0.96 38.72
N PRO A 274 13.07 2.29 38.60
CA PRO A 274 12.49 3.24 39.55
C PRO A 274 10.98 3.04 39.65
N ALA A 275 10.47 2.88 40.88
CA ALA A 275 9.04 2.64 41.17
C ALA A 275 8.11 3.68 40.53
N GLU A 276 8.62 4.90 40.34
CA GLU A 276 7.92 6.00 39.66
C GLU A 276 7.59 5.68 38.18
N ARG A 277 8.49 4.99 37.46
CA ARG A 277 8.29 4.63 36.04
C ARG A 277 7.18 3.59 35.88
N ILE A 278 7.14 2.61 36.78
CA ILE A 278 6.07 1.60 36.84
C ILE A 278 4.73 2.26 37.18
N THR A 279 4.74 3.21 38.12
CA THR A 279 3.53 3.93 38.55
C THR A 279 2.94 4.79 37.43
N ARG A 280 3.79 5.51 36.67
CA ARG A 280 3.36 6.30 35.51
C ARG A 280 2.76 5.43 34.39
N LEU A 281 3.35 4.27 34.10
CA LEU A 281 2.81 3.33 33.11
C LEU A 281 1.48 2.70 33.56
N LYS A 282 1.35 2.36 34.85
CA LYS A 282 0.07 1.91 35.42
C LYS A 282 -1.00 3.00 35.31
N HIS A 283 -0.65 4.25 35.62
CA HIS A 283 -1.58 5.37 35.52
C HIS A 283 -2.00 5.64 34.07
N ALA A 284 -1.06 5.68 33.12
CA ALA A 284 -1.36 5.82 31.69
C ALA A 284 -2.30 4.71 31.19
N ARG A 285 -2.09 3.46 31.63
CA ARG A 285 -2.97 2.33 31.31
C ARG A 285 -4.39 2.54 31.86
N THR A 286 -4.52 2.98 33.12
CA THR A 286 -5.83 3.22 33.75
C THR A 286 -6.58 4.37 33.06
N THR A 287 -5.88 5.47 32.74
CA THR A 287 -6.49 6.62 32.04
C THR A 287 -6.97 6.23 30.63
N LEU A 288 -6.19 5.43 29.90
CA LEU A 288 -6.60 4.90 28.59
C LEU A 288 -7.81 3.96 28.68
N PHE A 289 -7.92 3.18 29.76
CA PHE A 289 -9.05 2.28 29.98
C PHE A 289 -10.34 3.03 30.35
N VAL A 290 -10.24 4.07 31.18
CA VAL A 290 -11.38 4.94 31.52
C VAL A 290 -11.91 5.68 30.29
N LEU A 291 -11.02 6.17 29.43
CA LEU A 291 -11.39 6.81 28.16
C LEU A 291 -12.06 5.86 27.16
N ALA A 292 -11.80 4.55 27.24
CA ALA A 292 -12.44 3.55 26.39
C ALA A 292 -13.82 3.10 26.91
N GLY A 293 -14.08 3.22 28.22
CA GLY A 293 -15.32 2.74 28.86
C GLY A 293 -16.39 3.82 29.09
N GLY A 294 -16.02 5.11 29.07
CA GLY A 294 -16.93 6.22 29.32
C GLY A 294 -17.70 6.67 28.08
N GLY A 295 -18.87 6.08 27.83
CA GLY A 295 -19.82 6.57 26.84
C GLY A 295 -20.48 7.89 27.29
N GLY A 296 -19.78 9.02 27.12
CA GLY A 296 -20.39 10.34 27.29
C GLY A 296 -19.44 11.52 27.52
N PHE A 297 -19.57 12.50 26.62
CA PHE A 297 -19.22 13.93 26.71
C PHE A 297 -17.90 14.50 26.13
N SER A 298 -18.14 15.52 25.29
CA SER A 298 -17.49 16.83 25.13
C SER A 298 -15.95 16.90 25.06
N LEU A 299 -15.47 17.26 23.86
CA LEU A 299 -14.15 17.80 23.60
C LEU A 299 -13.87 19.01 24.50
N SER A 300 -13.04 18.80 25.53
CA SER A 300 -12.29 19.87 26.17
C SER A 300 -10.82 19.50 26.12
N LEU A 301 -10.04 20.37 25.46
CA LEU A 301 -8.60 20.34 25.29
C LEU A 301 -7.86 19.78 26.53
N VAL A 302 -7.18 18.64 26.38
CA VAL A 302 -6.04 18.32 27.24
C VAL A 302 -4.81 18.91 26.55
N ALA A 303 -4.37 20.03 27.11
CA ALA A 303 -3.17 20.73 26.72
C ALA A 303 -1.93 19.82 26.77
N LEU A 304 -1.03 20.07 25.81
CA LEU A 304 0.34 19.60 25.73
C LEU A 304 1.00 19.48 27.12
N ILE A 305 1.40 18.26 27.49
CA ILE A 305 2.47 18.07 28.45
C ILE A 305 3.79 18.24 27.67
N PRO A 306 4.63 19.24 27.97
CA PRO A 306 5.90 19.38 27.29
C PRO A 306 6.85 18.26 27.73
N MET A 307 7.37 17.51 26.77
CA MET A 307 8.51 16.60 26.99
C MET A 307 9.76 17.44 27.27
N PRO A 308 10.53 17.20 28.34
CA PRO A 308 11.84 17.82 28.49
C PRO A 308 12.81 17.27 27.45
N GLN A 309 13.51 18.18 26.78
CA GLN A 309 14.60 17.88 25.87
C GLN A 309 15.76 17.28 26.67
N PHE A 310 16.15 16.04 26.35
CA PHE A 310 17.37 15.46 26.87
C PHE A 310 18.53 15.83 25.94
N ALA A 311 19.41 16.70 26.42
CA ALA A 311 20.75 16.89 25.86
C ALA A 311 21.65 15.72 26.31
N PRO A 312 22.54 15.20 25.45
CA PRO A 312 23.44 14.13 25.83
C PRO A 312 24.56 14.66 26.74
N ARG A 313 24.88 13.88 27.78
CA ARG A 313 26.21 13.85 28.40
C ARG A 313 26.86 12.53 28.03
#